data_AF-A0A7S2Q9Z3-F1
#
_entry.id   AF-A0A7S2Q9Z3-F1
#
_cell.length_a   1.000
_cell.length_b   1.000
_cell.length_c   1.000
_cell.angle_alpha   90.00
_cell.angle_beta   90.00
_cell.angle_gamma   90.00
#
_symmetry.space_group_name_H-M   'P 1'
#
loop_
_entity.id
_entity.type
_entity.pdbx_description
1 polymer ?
#
loop_
_entity_poly.entity_id
_entity_poly.type
_entity_poly.pdbx_seq_one_letter_code
_entity_poly.pdbx_strand_id
1 'polypeptide(L)'
;VNCRLDRRDDCQVEERYVRAVNGTVVELDRPLVYRHVAAELDPHLPAEHCAAHPELCHKTQVRAEVGLLTRNIQVKGSNFEDGSGPPGSEAFGAHLMHAERAQYTYVEFHWMGQAFQMGRYPLHVHLTGLNPASKVVGCSLHRTFQRGITVHGTHQALIQDNVLYNHMSHGYFIEDGNEHDNVFERNLGMMTHRSFSMLNSDQTPATFWIRNPSNYFRNNHAAGSASFGFWFDTLPEAEHAVQKQFENNTAHSNGDTGVWIDVVDSRQDCLAPDDWTVSVPFRDSDAISRPVHTGAPECGGQPRV
;
A
#
# COMPACT_ATOMS: atom_id res chain seq x y z
N VAL A 1 4.52 16.64 -4.80
CA VAL A 1 4.85 16.75 -6.23
C VAL A 1 3.73 16.05 -7.01
N ASN A 2 3.16 16.68 -8.04
CA ASN A 2 2.03 16.12 -8.78
C ASN A 2 2.52 15.15 -9.87
N CYS A 3 2.84 13.91 -9.46
CA CYS A 3 3.09 12.86 -10.43
C CYS A 3 1.79 12.51 -11.18
N ARG A 4 1.91 12.21 -12.46
CA ARG A 4 0.88 11.85 -13.42
C ARG A 4 1.04 10.40 -13.87
N LEU A 5 -0.08 9.76 -14.15
CA LEU A 5 -0.12 8.36 -14.61
C LEU A 5 0.54 8.16 -15.97
N ASP A 6 0.40 9.13 -16.87
CA ASP A 6 0.98 9.10 -18.22
C ASP A 6 2.51 9.24 -18.23
N ARG A 7 3.12 9.53 -17.06
CA ARG A 7 4.56 9.78 -16.88
C ARG A 7 5.11 10.90 -17.77
N ARG A 8 4.28 11.83 -18.24
CA ARG A 8 4.71 13.07 -18.94
C ARG A 8 5.03 14.20 -17.95
N ASP A 9 5.55 13.84 -16.78
CA ASP A 9 5.85 14.75 -15.68
C ASP A 9 7.34 14.71 -15.32
N ASP A 10 7.73 15.53 -14.34
CA ASP A 10 9.10 15.59 -13.79
C ASP A 10 9.23 14.84 -12.46
N CYS A 11 8.40 13.84 -12.19
CA CYS A 11 8.55 13.04 -10.99
C CYS A 11 9.80 12.18 -11.05
N GLN A 12 10.48 12.14 -9.90
CA GLN A 12 11.83 11.58 -9.76
C GLN A 12 11.90 10.05 -9.89
N VAL A 13 10.77 9.37 -10.09
CA VAL A 13 10.73 7.93 -10.37
C VAL A 13 11.05 7.68 -11.84
N GLU A 14 11.98 6.78 -12.12
CA GLU A 14 12.51 6.59 -13.48
C GLU A 14 12.28 5.19 -14.03
N GLU A 15 11.83 5.11 -15.28
CA GLU A 15 11.73 3.84 -16.03
C GLU A 15 12.89 3.71 -17.01
N ARG A 16 13.53 2.54 -17.01
CA ARG A 16 14.67 2.19 -17.87
C ARG A 16 14.55 0.76 -18.36
N TYR A 17 15.05 0.52 -19.57
CA TYR A 17 15.23 -0.83 -20.09
C TYR A 17 16.60 -1.36 -19.69
N VAL A 18 16.64 -2.59 -19.22
CA VAL A 18 17.91 -3.30 -18.97
C VAL A 18 18.46 -3.79 -20.30
N ARG A 19 19.68 -3.37 -20.65
CA ARG A 19 20.41 -3.83 -21.84
C ARG A 19 21.24 -5.07 -21.58
N ALA A 20 21.92 -5.10 -20.44
CA ALA A 20 22.78 -6.20 -20.05
C ALA A 20 22.82 -6.35 -18.53
N VAL A 21 23.06 -7.58 -18.07
CA VAL A 21 23.31 -7.89 -16.67
C VAL A 21 24.61 -8.67 -16.61
N ASN A 22 25.56 -8.20 -15.80
CA ASN A 22 26.81 -8.88 -15.53
C ASN A 22 27.04 -8.94 -14.01
N GLY A 23 26.66 -10.07 -13.40
CA GLY A 23 26.66 -10.24 -11.95
C GLY A 23 25.75 -9.22 -11.28
N THR A 24 26.32 -8.32 -10.48
CA THR A 24 25.61 -7.25 -9.76
C THR A 24 25.56 -5.93 -10.52
N VAL A 25 26.10 -5.87 -11.75
CA VAL A 25 26.09 -4.67 -12.58
C VAL A 25 24.99 -4.79 -13.63
N VAL A 26 24.11 -3.79 -13.65
CA VAL A 26 23.01 -3.65 -14.62
C VAL A 26 23.32 -2.48 -15.55
N GLU A 27 23.37 -2.74 -16.85
CA GLU A 27 23.48 -1.69 -17.87
C GLU A 27 22.08 -1.26 -18.32
N LEU A 28 21.82 0.04 -18.27
CA LEU A 28 20.55 0.64 -18.65
C LEU A 28 20.62 1.20 -20.08
N ASP A 29 19.47 1.27 -20.74
CA ASP A 29 19.36 1.76 -22.11
C ASP A 29 19.71 3.24 -22.28
N ARG A 30 19.56 4.01 -21.21
CA ARG A 30 19.92 5.43 -21.11
C ARG A 30 20.25 5.80 -19.65
N PRO A 31 21.06 6.84 -19.40
CA PRO A 31 21.42 7.27 -18.05
C PRO A 31 20.21 7.63 -17.19
N LEU A 32 20.33 7.48 -15.86
CA LEU A 32 19.39 8.03 -14.88
C LEU A 32 19.57 9.55 -14.81
N VAL A 33 18.47 10.28 -14.65
CA VAL A 33 18.44 11.75 -14.71
C VAL A 33 18.51 12.35 -13.31
N TYR A 34 17.91 11.70 -12.31
CA TYR A 34 17.88 12.18 -10.95
C TYR A 34 18.99 11.55 -10.10
N ARG A 35 19.40 12.28 -9.05
CA ARG A 35 20.35 11.76 -8.08
C ARG A 35 19.67 10.69 -7.24
N HIS A 36 20.21 9.47 -7.28
CA HIS A 36 19.81 8.38 -6.41
C HIS A 36 20.71 8.40 -5.18
N VAL A 37 20.13 8.71 -4.02
CA VAL A 37 20.87 8.76 -2.75
C VAL A 37 20.92 7.35 -2.15
N ALA A 38 22.12 6.95 -1.72
CA ALA A 38 22.34 5.77 -0.90
C ALA A 38 23.09 6.22 0.36
N ALA A 39 22.41 6.24 1.51
CA ALA A 39 22.96 6.72 2.77
C ALA A 39 22.37 5.96 3.96
N GLU A 40 23.10 5.95 5.07
CA GLU A 40 22.57 5.57 6.38
C GLU A 40 22.41 6.86 7.20
N LEU A 41 21.21 7.11 7.68
CA LEU A 41 20.91 8.23 8.55
C LEU A 41 20.84 7.74 9.99
N ASP A 42 21.47 8.48 10.89
CA ASP A 42 21.37 8.19 12.32
C ASP A 42 19.91 8.35 12.80
N PRO A 43 19.49 7.56 13.80
CA PRO A 43 18.14 7.67 14.35
C PRO A 43 17.90 9.08 14.89
N HIS A 44 16.66 9.55 14.78
CA HIS A 44 16.26 10.87 15.33
C HIS A 44 16.07 10.86 16.85
N LEU A 45 16.33 9.72 17.52
CA LEU A 45 16.21 9.58 18.96
C LEU A 45 17.42 10.21 19.69
N PRO A 46 17.24 10.77 20.91
CA PRO A 46 18.35 11.33 21.68
C PRO A 46 19.46 10.30 21.96
N ALA A 47 20.71 10.75 21.95
CA ALA A 47 21.87 9.87 22.16
C ALA A 47 21.81 9.09 23.49
N GLU A 48 21.31 9.72 24.55
CA GLU A 48 21.12 9.07 25.87
C GLU A 48 20.07 7.95 25.81
N HIS A 49 18.97 8.16 25.07
CA HIS A 49 17.94 7.14 24.85
C HIS A 49 18.53 5.97 24.07
N CYS A 50 19.31 6.23 23.02
CA CYS A 50 19.99 5.18 22.25
C CYS A 50 21.07 4.44 23.02
N ALA A 51 21.72 5.08 24.00
CA ALA A 51 22.66 4.40 24.88
C ALA A 51 21.95 3.43 25.82
N ALA A 52 20.72 3.75 26.25
CA ALA A 52 19.89 2.90 27.10
C ALA A 52 19.12 1.81 26.33
N HIS A 53 18.72 2.10 25.08
CA HIS A 53 17.86 1.28 24.23
C HIS A 53 18.46 1.10 22.82
N PRO A 54 19.64 0.45 22.68
CA PRO A 54 20.31 0.28 21.39
C PRO A 54 19.46 -0.50 20.37
N GLU A 55 18.55 -1.35 20.85
CA GLU A 55 17.59 -2.11 20.04
C GLU A 55 16.52 -1.25 19.35
N LEU A 56 16.27 -0.03 19.82
CA LEU A 56 15.31 0.90 19.20
C LEU A 56 15.98 1.92 18.28
N CYS A 57 17.32 2.00 18.31
CA CYS A 57 18.10 3.02 17.64
C CYS A 57 18.82 2.48 16.40
N HIS A 58 18.05 1.91 15.48
CA HIS A 58 18.56 1.49 14.18
C HIS A 58 18.80 2.69 13.26
N LYS A 59 19.85 2.60 12.44
CA LYS A 59 20.07 3.57 11.37
C LYS A 59 19.03 3.40 10.28
N THR A 60 18.50 4.50 9.79
CA THR A 60 17.56 4.52 8.67
C THR A 60 18.35 4.41 7.37
N GLN A 61 18.15 3.32 6.63
CA GLN A 61 18.69 3.19 5.28
C GLN A 61 17.85 4.04 4.31
N VAL A 62 18.51 4.94 3.59
CA VAL A 62 17.90 5.70 2.50
C VAL A 62 18.53 5.22 1.21
N ARG A 63 17.79 4.43 0.44
CA ARG A 63 18.20 3.89 -0.86
C ARG A 63 17.05 4.04 -1.84
N ALA A 64 17.37 4.04 -3.13
CA ALA A 64 16.33 4.02 -4.14
C ALA A 64 15.73 2.62 -4.27
N GLU A 65 14.41 2.55 -4.39
CA GLU A 65 13.70 1.33 -4.72
C GLU A 65 13.89 0.97 -6.20
N VAL A 66 14.07 -0.32 -6.46
CA VAL A 66 14.23 -0.84 -7.82
C VAL A 66 13.27 -2.02 -8.02
N GLY A 67 12.29 -1.85 -8.92
CA GLY A 67 11.32 -2.87 -9.27
C GLY A 67 11.45 -3.30 -10.73
N LEU A 68 11.53 -4.60 -10.99
CA LEU A 68 11.44 -5.13 -12.35
C LEU A 68 9.96 -5.18 -12.78
N LEU A 69 9.58 -4.46 -13.83
CA LEU A 69 8.18 -4.39 -14.28
C LEU A 69 7.79 -5.50 -15.27
N THR A 70 8.68 -5.84 -16.20
CA THR A 70 8.30 -6.74 -17.30
C THR A 70 8.30 -8.21 -16.91
N ARG A 71 7.34 -8.99 -17.42
CA ARG A 71 7.29 -10.46 -17.29
C ARG A 71 6.96 -11.12 -18.63
N ASN A 72 7.19 -12.43 -18.72
CA ASN A 72 6.95 -13.19 -19.96
C ASN A 72 5.45 -13.42 -20.24
N ILE A 73 4.62 -13.46 -19.21
CA ILE A 73 3.17 -13.57 -19.33
C ILE A 73 2.60 -12.20 -19.00
N GLN A 74 1.90 -11.60 -19.97
CA GLN A 74 1.28 -10.29 -19.81
C GLN A 74 -0.24 -10.39 -19.96
N VAL A 75 -0.96 -9.82 -19.00
CA VAL A 75 -2.39 -9.53 -19.07
C VAL A 75 -2.53 -8.01 -19.17
N LYS A 76 -3.14 -7.53 -20.25
CA LYS A 76 -3.13 -6.11 -20.59
C LYS A 76 -4.51 -5.61 -20.99
N GLY A 77 -4.93 -4.47 -20.44
CA GLY A 77 -6.11 -3.76 -20.90
C GLY A 77 -5.85 -2.99 -22.19
N SER A 78 -6.90 -2.77 -22.98
CA SER A 78 -6.84 -1.87 -24.13
C SER A 78 -6.70 -0.42 -23.67
N ASN A 79 -5.87 0.37 -24.35
CA ASN A 79 -5.69 1.79 -24.09
C ASN A 79 -5.46 2.54 -25.41
N PHE A 80 -6.02 3.74 -25.54
CA PHE A 80 -5.79 4.59 -26.70
C PHE A 80 -4.32 5.03 -26.81
N GLU A 81 -3.61 5.17 -25.69
CA GLU A 81 -2.24 5.73 -25.67
C GLU A 81 -1.18 4.89 -26.41
N ASP A 82 -1.33 3.57 -26.52
CA ASP A 82 -0.49 2.75 -27.43
C ASP A 82 -1.23 2.27 -28.68
N GLY A 83 -2.45 2.74 -28.92
CA GLY A 83 -3.27 2.31 -30.05
C GLY A 83 -3.85 0.90 -29.92
N SER A 84 -3.82 0.27 -28.75
CA SER A 84 -4.50 -1.02 -28.51
C SER A 84 -6.01 -0.89 -28.32
N GLY A 85 -6.52 0.31 -28.05
CA GLY A 85 -7.94 0.62 -27.85
C GLY A 85 -8.44 1.82 -28.65
N PRO A 86 -9.77 1.97 -28.82
CA PRO A 86 -10.36 3.16 -29.44
C PRO A 86 -10.24 4.40 -28.54
N PRO A 87 -10.44 5.62 -29.06
CA PRO A 87 -10.61 6.82 -28.23
C PRO A 87 -11.67 6.61 -27.16
N GLY A 88 -11.43 7.08 -25.94
CA GLY A 88 -12.29 6.86 -24.78
C GLY A 88 -11.95 5.62 -23.94
N SER A 89 -10.95 4.83 -24.35
CA SER A 89 -10.41 3.71 -23.54
C SER A 89 -9.34 4.15 -22.53
N GLU A 90 -8.95 5.42 -22.54
CA GLU A 90 -8.09 6.02 -21.53
C GLU A 90 -8.78 5.88 -20.16
N ALA A 91 -8.17 5.12 -19.26
CA ALA A 91 -8.71 4.77 -17.94
C ALA A 91 -9.77 3.65 -17.89
N PHE A 92 -9.99 2.89 -18.97
CA PHE A 92 -10.89 1.74 -18.99
C PHE A 92 -10.18 0.45 -19.43
N GLY A 93 -9.48 -0.18 -18.49
CA GLY A 93 -8.73 -1.42 -18.70
C GLY A 93 -9.54 -2.71 -18.46
N ALA A 94 -8.87 -3.84 -18.67
CA ALA A 94 -9.40 -5.14 -18.24
C ALA A 94 -9.33 -5.26 -16.71
N HIS A 95 -10.28 -5.97 -16.10
CA HIS A 95 -10.33 -6.20 -14.66
C HIS A 95 -10.50 -7.69 -14.38
N LEU A 96 -10.02 -8.17 -13.24
CA LEU A 96 -10.11 -9.59 -12.86
C LEU A 96 -10.73 -9.73 -11.48
N MET A 97 -11.70 -10.62 -11.36
CA MET A 97 -12.38 -10.93 -10.10
C MET A 97 -12.41 -12.44 -9.90
N HIS A 98 -11.83 -12.90 -8.79
CA HIS A 98 -11.70 -14.31 -8.44
C HIS A 98 -12.66 -14.64 -7.32
N ALA A 99 -13.72 -15.38 -7.64
CA ALA A 99 -14.73 -15.83 -6.68
C ALA A 99 -14.38 -17.15 -5.98
N GLU A 100 -13.40 -17.91 -6.51
CA GLU A 100 -12.95 -19.17 -5.88
C GLU A 100 -11.50 -19.05 -5.42
N ARG A 101 -10.58 -18.72 -6.32
CA ARG A 101 -9.15 -18.76 -6.06
C ARG A 101 -8.36 -17.96 -7.09
N ALA A 102 -7.36 -17.22 -6.63
CA ALA A 102 -6.41 -16.51 -7.50
C ALA A 102 -5.04 -17.22 -7.45
N GLN A 103 -4.49 -17.62 -8.58
CA GLN A 103 -3.14 -18.21 -8.65
C GLN A 103 -2.33 -17.57 -9.76
N TYR A 104 -1.47 -16.62 -9.38
CA TYR A 104 -0.61 -15.90 -10.29
C TYR A 104 0.84 -16.00 -9.83
N THR A 105 1.74 -16.27 -10.77
CA THR A 105 3.16 -16.39 -10.50
C THR A 105 3.94 -15.81 -11.67
N TYR A 106 4.70 -14.74 -11.42
CA TYR A 106 5.48 -14.00 -12.42
C TYR A 106 4.66 -13.52 -13.64
N VAL A 107 3.47 -12.96 -13.39
CA VAL A 107 2.60 -12.36 -14.42
C VAL A 107 2.68 -10.84 -14.35
N GLU A 108 2.75 -10.20 -15.51
CA GLU A 108 2.65 -8.75 -15.67
C GLU A 108 1.21 -8.35 -15.97
N PHE A 109 0.72 -7.35 -15.24
CA PHE A 109 -0.58 -6.73 -15.41
C PHE A 109 -0.36 -5.26 -15.77
N HIS A 110 -0.80 -4.86 -16.96
CA HIS A 110 -0.55 -3.51 -17.48
C HIS A 110 -1.85 -2.87 -17.97
N TRP A 111 -2.10 -1.61 -17.60
CA TRP A 111 -3.34 -0.88 -17.94
C TRP A 111 -4.61 -1.64 -17.57
N MET A 112 -4.57 -2.22 -16.38
CA MET A 112 -5.67 -2.96 -15.82
C MET A 112 -6.52 -2.05 -14.92
N GLY A 113 -7.74 -2.49 -14.66
CA GLY A 113 -8.74 -1.82 -13.84
C GLY A 113 -9.52 -0.75 -14.62
N GLN A 114 -10.68 -0.37 -14.10
CA GLN A 114 -11.57 0.62 -14.71
C GLN A 114 -11.77 1.79 -13.76
N ALA A 115 -11.32 2.97 -14.15
CA ALA A 115 -11.46 4.17 -13.36
C ALA A 115 -12.93 4.47 -13.09
N PHE A 116 -13.20 5.00 -11.89
CA PHE A 116 -14.53 5.45 -11.47
C PHE A 116 -15.60 4.35 -11.42
N GLN A 117 -15.19 3.07 -11.41
CA GLN A 117 -16.07 1.91 -11.31
C GLN A 117 -15.67 1.05 -10.11
N MET A 118 -16.44 1.12 -9.02
CA MET A 118 -16.21 0.33 -7.80
C MET A 118 -16.19 -1.18 -8.09
N GLY A 119 -15.25 -1.90 -7.48
CA GLY A 119 -15.07 -3.34 -7.69
C GLY A 119 -14.44 -3.77 -9.02
N ARG A 120 -14.03 -2.84 -9.89
CA ARG A 120 -13.37 -3.15 -11.17
C ARG A 120 -11.84 -3.00 -11.08
N TYR A 121 -11.24 -3.80 -10.20
CA TYR A 121 -9.81 -3.76 -9.88
C TYR A 121 -8.97 -4.62 -10.84
N PRO A 122 -7.67 -4.30 -11.03
CA PRO A 122 -6.75 -5.13 -11.82
C PRO A 122 -6.73 -6.59 -11.40
N LEU A 123 -6.62 -6.84 -10.09
CA LEU A 123 -6.64 -8.17 -9.51
C LEU A 123 -7.42 -8.12 -8.20
N HIS A 124 -8.64 -8.65 -8.24
CA HIS A 124 -9.56 -8.73 -7.10
C HIS A 124 -9.70 -10.19 -6.65
N VAL A 125 -9.19 -10.51 -5.47
CA VAL A 125 -9.48 -11.78 -4.78
C VAL A 125 -10.71 -11.54 -3.93
N HIS A 126 -11.88 -11.99 -4.41
CA HIS A 126 -13.17 -11.47 -4.00
C HIS A 126 -14.00 -12.55 -3.28
N LEU A 127 -14.22 -12.33 -1.98
CA LEU A 127 -15.11 -13.09 -1.12
C LEU A 127 -14.87 -14.61 -1.15
N THR A 128 -13.60 -15.02 -1.15
CA THR A 128 -13.24 -16.44 -1.24
C THR A 128 -13.19 -17.15 0.12
N GLY A 129 -13.33 -16.41 1.23
CA GLY A 129 -13.25 -16.95 2.58
C GLY A 129 -11.85 -17.47 2.92
N LEU A 130 -11.77 -18.59 3.65
CA LEU A 130 -10.51 -19.27 3.97
C LEU A 130 -9.89 -19.84 2.70
N ASN A 131 -8.80 -19.24 2.23
CA ASN A 131 -8.22 -19.59 0.94
C ASN A 131 -6.68 -19.62 0.94
N PRO A 132 -6.07 -20.58 1.66
CA PRO A 132 -4.61 -20.75 1.69
C PRO A 132 -4.01 -21.13 0.33
N ALA A 133 -4.85 -21.51 -0.63
CA ALA A 133 -4.42 -21.82 -1.99
C ALA A 133 -4.37 -20.60 -2.91
N SER A 134 -4.93 -19.44 -2.50
CA SER A 134 -4.82 -18.20 -3.25
C SER A 134 -3.44 -17.58 -3.07
N LYS A 135 -2.77 -17.33 -4.19
CA LYS A 135 -1.42 -16.76 -4.25
C LYS A 135 -1.25 -15.79 -5.41
N VAL A 136 -0.63 -14.65 -5.14
CA VAL A 136 -0.15 -13.69 -6.15
C VAL A 136 1.32 -13.45 -5.82
N VAL A 137 2.21 -14.05 -6.63
CA VAL A 137 3.64 -14.12 -6.32
C VAL A 137 4.50 -13.61 -7.47
N GLY A 138 5.46 -12.73 -7.22
CA GLY A 138 6.43 -12.29 -8.24
C GLY A 138 5.81 -11.47 -9.39
N CYS A 139 4.55 -11.05 -9.26
CA CYS A 139 3.81 -10.37 -10.30
C CYS A 139 4.18 -8.88 -10.34
N SER A 140 3.99 -8.25 -11.50
CA SER A 140 4.05 -6.80 -11.59
C SER A 140 2.70 -6.26 -12.03
N LEU A 141 2.20 -5.26 -11.31
CA LEU A 141 1.02 -4.51 -11.69
C LEU A 141 1.46 -3.08 -11.89
N HIS A 142 1.32 -2.54 -13.10
CA HIS A 142 1.77 -1.19 -13.36
C HIS A 142 0.88 -0.40 -14.32
N ARG A 143 0.90 0.92 -14.14
CA ARG A 143 0.04 1.87 -14.88
C ARG A 143 -1.43 1.46 -14.82
N THR A 144 -1.92 1.14 -13.62
CA THR A 144 -3.30 0.68 -13.44
C THR A 144 -4.24 1.86 -13.24
N PHE A 145 -5.46 1.73 -13.77
CA PHE A 145 -6.48 2.77 -13.71
C PHE A 145 -7.38 2.67 -12.47
N GLN A 146 -6.94 1.88 -11.50
CA GLN A 146 -7.60 1.52 -10.27
C GLN A 146 -6.50 1.01 -9.33
N ARG A 147 -6.91 0.54 -8.14
CA ARG A 147 -6.07 -0.10 -7.12
C ARG A 147 -5.10 -1.14 -7.69
N GLY A 148 -4.18 -1.66 -6.89
CA GLY A 148 -3.31 -2.76 -7.31
C GLY A 148 -3.93 -4.13 -7.13
N ILE A 149 -3.50 -4.79 -6.06
CA ILE A 149 -4.02 -6.10 -5.63
C ILE A 149 -5.03 -5.86 -4.52
N THR A 150 -6.26 -6.31 -4.75
CA THR A 150 -7.33 -6.25 -3.75
C THR A 150 -7.58 -7.61 -3.13
N VAL A 151 -7.57 -7.67 -1.80
CA VAL A 151 -8.02 -8.81 -1.00
C VAL A 151 -9.29 -8.39 -0.27
N HIS A 152 -10.41 -8.97 -0.67
CA HIS A 152 -11.74 -8.63 -0.17
C HIS A 152 -12.41 -9.90 0.36
N GLY A 153 -12.80 -9.93 1.63
CA GLY A 153 -13.46 -11.08 2.29
C GLY A 153 -12.72 -12.40 2.08
N THR A 154 -11.39 -12.33 2.04
CA THR A 154 -10.49 -13.46 1.78
C THR A 154 -9.44 -13.52 2.88
N HIS A 155 -9.11 -14.75 3.29
CA HIS A 155 -8.24 -15.02 4.42
C HIS A 155 -7.16 -16.02 4.02
N GLN A 156 -6.02 -15.98 4.71
CA GLN A 156 -4.89 -16.91 4.48
C GLN A 156 -4.27 -16.85 3.08
N ALA A 157 -4.55 -15.83 2.27
CA ALA A 157 -3.96 -15.68 0.95
C ALA A 157 -2.49 -15.21 1.03
N LEU A 158 -1.68 -15.61 0.05
CA LEU A 158 -0.27 -15.22 -0.06
C LEU A 158 -0.06 -14.17 -1.15
N ILE A 159 0.31 -12.96 -0.75
CA ILE A 159 0.65 -11.84 -1.63
C ILE A 159 2.15 -11.54 -1.42
N GLN A 160 3.00 -11.97 -2.35
CA GLN A 160 4.44 -12.01 -2.11
C GLN A 160 5.30 -11.58 -3.31
N ASP A 161 6.41 -10.88 -3.07
CA ASP A 161 7.42 -10.54 -4.09
C ASP A 161 6.82 -9.75 -5.28
N ASN A 162 5.72 -9.03 -5.09
CA ASN A 162 5.05 -8.28 -6.16
C ASN A 162 5.58 -6.85 -6.28
N VAL A 163 5.54 -6.30 -7.50
CA VAL A 163 5.84 -4.89 -7.77
C VAL A 163 4.57 -4.21 -8.25
N LEU A 164 4.06 -3.28 -7.45
CA LEU A 164 2.96 -2.40 -7.80
C LEU A 164 3.50 -1.00 -8.09
N TYR A 165 3.27 -0.47 -9.28
CA TYR A 165 3.88 0.78 -9.72
C TYR A 165 2.91 1.68 -10.49
N ASN A 166 2.88 2.97 -10.15
CA ASN A 166 2.14 3.99 -10.90
C ASN A 166 0.65 3.62 -11.06
N HIS A 167 -0.06 3.57 -9.93
CA HIS A 167 -1.46 3.18 -9.87
C HIS A 167 -2.34 4.28 -9.28
N MET A 168 -3.62 4.29 -9.65
CA MET A 168 -4.60 5.12 -8.97
C MET A 168 -5.08 4.49 -7.67
N SER A 169 -5.47 5.34 -6.72
CA SER A 169 -6.14 4.96 -5.48
C SER A 169 -5.26 4.09 -4.55
N HIS A 170 -5.82 3.47 -3.50
CA HIS A 170 -5.08 2.58 -2.61
C HIS A 170 -4.42 1.41 -3.38
N GLY A 171 -3.23 0.99 -2.99
CA GLY A 171 -2.43 0.02 -3.75
C GLY A 171 -2.74 -1.44 -3.43
N TYR A 172 -2.04 -1.99 -2.45
CA TYR A 172 -2.40 -3.25 -1.79
C TYR A 172 -3.57 -2.95 -0.86
N PHE A 173 -4.75 -3.44 -1.25
CA PHE A 173 -6.02 -2.98 -0.70
C PHE A 173 -6.73 -4.13 -0.01
N ILE A 174 -6.89 -3.99 1.31
CA ILE A 174 -7.71 -4.87 2.13
C ILE A 174 -9.03 -4.13 2.34
N GLU A 175 -10.16 -4.69 1.93
CA GLU A 175 -11.36 -3.88 1.63
C GLU A 175 -12.28 -3.66 2.86
N ASP A 176 -12.72 -4.74 3.51
CA ASP A 176 -13.83 -4.68 4.47
C ASP A 176 -13.39 -4.70 5.94
N GLY A 177 -12.14 -5.04 6.22
CA GLY A 177 -11.65 -5.14 7.59
C GLY A 177 -11.97 -6.47 8.27
N ASN A 178 -12.58 -7.42 7.56
CA ASN A 178 -12.74 -8.80 8.04
C ASN A 178 -11.61 -9.73 7.56
N GLU A 179 -10.74 -9.28 6.65
CA GLU A 179 -9.71 -10.09 6.04
C GLU A 179 -8.57 -10.33 7.03
N HIS A 180 -8.34 -11.57 7.43
CA HIS A 180 -7.30 -11.92 8.40
C HIS A 180 -6.39 -13.05 7.88
N ASP A 181 -5.26 -13.24 8.56
CA ASP A 181 -4.27 -14.27 8.27
C ASP A 181 -3.64 -14.23 6.87
N ASN A 182 -3.88 -13.18 6.09
CA ASN A 182 -3.22 -13.00 4.81
C ASN A 182 -1.75 -12.60 5.03
N VAL A 183 -0.90 -13.02 4.11
CA VAL A 183 0.53 -12.74 4.14
C VAL A 183 0.88 -11.77 3.02
N PHE A 184 1.34 -10.59 3.39
CA PHE A 184 1.93 -9.58 2.51
C PHE A 184 3.43 -9.53 2.79
N GLU A 185 4.21 -10.09 1.88
CA GLU A 185 5.63 -10.34 2.09
C GLU A 185 6.48 -9.82 0.93
N ARG A 186 7.49 -8.97 1.21
CA ARG A 186 8.46 -8.50 0.19
C ARG A 186 7.81 -7.86 -1.04
N ASN A 187 6.68 -7.21 -0.84
CA ASN A 187 6.02 -6.47 -1.92
C ASN A 187 6.58 -5.04 -1.98
N LEU A 188 6.83 -4.56 -3.19
CA LEU A 188 7.11 -3.16 -3.47
C LEU A 188 5.84 -2.50 -3.98
N GLY A 189 5.49 -1.35 -3.41
CA GLY A 189 4.50 -0.44 -3.96
C GLY A 189 5.13 0.94 -4.15
N MET A 190 4.97 1.50 -5.34
CA MET A 190 5.59 2.76 -5.70
C MET A 190 4.67 3.65 -6.53
N MET A 191 4.68 4.96 -6.24
CA MET A 191 3.97 5.98 -7.01
C MET A 191 2.44 5.77 -6.99
N THR A 192 1.86 5.93 -5.79
CA THR A 192 0.43 5.81 -5.52
C THR A 192 -0.28 7.15 -5.75
N HIS A 193 -1.27 7.21 -6.65
CA HIS A 193 -1.98 8.45 -7.02
C HIS A 193 -3.33 8.60 -6.32
N ARG A 194 -3.72 9.86 -6.07
CA ARG A 194 -5.08 10.19 -5.61
C ARG A 194 -6.12 9.84 -6.66
N SER A 195 -7.32 9.45 -6.22
CA SER A 195 -8.52 9.33 -7.03
C SER A 195 -9.68 10.07 -6.35
N PHE A 196 -10.53 10.74 -7.13
CA PHE A 196 -11.56 11.66 -6.62
C PHE A 196 -13.00 11.20 -6.88
N SER A 197 -13.21 9.98 -7.39
CA SER A 197 -14.56 9.54 -7.79
C SER A 197 -14.87 8.10 -7.38
N MET A 198 -14.25 7.64 -6.30
CA MET A 198 -14.38 6.29 -5.75
C MET A 198 -14.66 6.40 -4.24
N LEU A 199 -13.80 5.88 -3.35
CA LEU A 199 -13.94 6.12 -1.91
C LEU A 199 -13.43 7.50 -1.53
N ASN A 200 -13.96 8.09 -0.46
CA ASN A 200 -13.44 9.36 0.08
C ASN A 200 -11.96 9.23 0.47
N SER A 201 -11.56 8.09 1.03
CA SER A 201 -10.18 7.76 1.40
C SER A 201 -9.22 7.70 0.22
N ASP A 202 -9.73 7.49 -1.01
CA ASP A 202 -8.92 7.44 -2.22
C ASP A 202 -8.32 8.82 -2.58
N GLN A 203 -8.84 9.90 -1.99
CA GLN A 203 -8.28 11.25 -2.09
C GLN A 203 -7.01 11.40 -1.22
N THR A 204 -6.83 10.55 -0.21
CA THR A 204 -5.67 10.46 0.68
C THR A 204 -5.10 9.03 0.67
N PRO A 205 -4.67 8.52 -0.48
CA PRO A 205 -4.45 7.09 -0.67
C PRO A 205 -3.22 6.58 0.09
N ALA A 206 -3.22 5.27 0.31
CA ALA A 206 -2.12 4.53 0.89
C ALA A 206 -1.60 3.47 -0.09
N THR A 207 -0.29 3.26 -0.12
CA THR A 207 0.29 2.16 -0.90
C THR A 207 -0.16 0.80 -0.35
N PHE A 208 -0.22 0.68 0.98
CA PHE A 208 -0.86 -0.42 1.68
C PHE A 208 -1.99 0.14 2.54
N TRP A 209 -3.24 -0.14 2.17
CA TRP A 209 -4.41 0.24 2.97
C TRP A 209 -4.91 -0.98 3.72
N ILE A 210 -4.80 -0.89 5.04
CA ILE A 210 -4.89 -2.01 5.98
C ILE A 210 -6.12 -1.77 6.84
N ARG A 211 -7.22 -2.44 6.49
CA ARG A 211 -8.48 -2.37 7.25
C ARG A 211 -8.55 -3.34 8.42
N ASN A 212 -7.67 -4.36 8.41
CA ASN A 212 -7.57 -5.34 9.48
C ASN A 212 -6.09 -5.61 9.83
N PRO A 213 -5.67 -5.37 11.09
CA PRO A 213 -4.31 -5.58 11.55
C PRO A 213 -3.95 -7.07 11.77
N SER A 214 -4.93 -7.98 11.74
CA SER A 214 -4.77 -9.42 11.92
C SER A 214 -4.14 -10.14 10.72
N ASN A 215 -3.18 -9.50 10.05
CA ASN A 215 -2.46 -10.01 8.89
C ASN A 215 -0.95 -9.88 9.10
N TYR A 216 -0.18 -10.53 8.23
CA TYR A 216 1.28 -10.51 8.28
C TYR A 216 1.82 -9.56 7.20
N PHE A 217 2.33 -8.40 7.59
CA PHE A 217 3.04 -7.48 6.71
C PHE A 217 4.51 -7.48 7.06
N ARG A 218 5.33 -8.10 6.20
CA ARG A 218 6.76 -8.15 6.45
C ARG A 218 7.58 -7.79 5.24
N ASN A 219 8.68 -7.09 5.47
CA ASN A 219 9.66 -6.78 4.43
C ASN A 219 9.06 -6.02 3.24
N ASN A 220 7.93 -5.32 3.39
CA ASN A 220 7.28 -4.59 2.31
C ASN A 220 7.84 -3.18 2.21
N HIS A 221 7.84 -2.63 1.01
CA HIS A 221 8.36 -1.29 0.72
C HIS A 221 7.26 -0.43 0.12
N ALA A 222 7.01 0.74 0.70
CA ALA A 222 6.01 1.72 0.28
C ALA A 222 6.67 3.07 -0.02
N ALA A 223 6.84 3.38 -1.30
CA ALA A 223 7.60 4.54 -1.75
C ALA A 223 6.77 5.49 -2.63
N GLY A 224 6.80 6.79 -2.35
CA GLY A 224 6.26 7.76 -3.31
C GLY A 224 4.73 7.80 -3.39
N SER A 225 4.01 7.46 -2.32
CA SER A 225 2.56 7.65 -2.28
C SER A 225 2.17 9.12 -2.25
N ALA A 226 1.02 9.48 -2.82
CA ALA A 226 0.48 10.84 -2.74
C ALA A 226 0.07 11.25 -1.32
N SER A 227 -0.17 10.29 -0.43
CA SER A 227 -0.41 10.52 1.00
C SER A 227 0.39 9.53 1.85
N PHE A 228 -0.11 8.31 2.07
CA PHE A 228 0.46 7.40 3.08
C PHE A 228 1.24 6.23 2.46
N GLY A 229 2.30 5.77 3.15
CA GLY A 229 2.95 4.51 2.81
C GLY A 229 2.08 3.33 3.21
N PHE A 230 1.93 3.15 4.52
CA PHE A 230 1.02 2.20 5.15
C PHE A 230 -0.05 2.98 5.91
N TRP A 231 -1.30 2.56 5.80
CA TRP A 231 -2.40 3.16 6.53
C TRP A 231 -3.23 2.07 7.20
N PHE A 232 -3.19 2.03 8.53
CA PHE A 232 -4.12 1.27 9.36
C PHE A 232 -5.40 2.09 9.58
N ASP A 233 -6.36 1.84 8.70
CA ASP A 233 -7.69 2.45 8.73
C ASP A 233 -8.64 1.40 9.32
N THR A 234 -8.50 1.02 10.58
CA THR A 234 -9.25 -0.14 11.09
C THR A 234 -10.71 0.21 11.31
N LEU A 235 -11.61 -0.59 10.74
CA LEU A 235 -13.06 -0.44 10.92
C LEU A 235 -13.56 -1.09 12.21
N PRO A 236 -14.80 -0.78 12.64
CA PRO A 236 -15.51 -1.57 13.65
C PRO A 236 -15.59 -3.06 13.32
N GLU A 237 -15.60 -3.44 12.04
CA GLU A 237 -15.58 -4.85 11.61
C GLU A 237 -14.26 -5.57 11.99
N ALA A 238 -13.20 -4.80 12.25
CA ALA A 238 -11.94 -5.26 12.82
C ALA A 238 -11.87 -5.06 14.35
N GLU A 239 -12.99 -4.81 15.03
CA GLU A 239 -13.06 -4.67 16.50
C GLU A 239 -12.49 -5.94 17.16
N HIS A 240 -11.48 -5.75 18.02
CA HIS A 240 -10.66 -6.81 18.65
C HIS A 240 -9.67 -7.55 17.74
N ALA A 241 -9.45 -7.09 16.50
CA ALA A 241 -8.38 -7.61 15.66
C ALA A 241 -7.02 -7.32 16.29
N VAL A 242 -6.28 -8.38 16.63
CA VAL A 242 -4.93 -8.28 17.17
C VAL A 242 -3.96 -8.08 16.02
N GLN A 243 -3.10 -7.07 16.11
CA GLN A 243 -2.00 -6.91 15.16
C GLN A 243 -1.12 -8.16 15.19
N LYS A 244 -1.01 -8.88 14.06
CA LYS A 244 -0.18 -10.10 14.00
C LYS A 244 1.28 -9.74 13.80
N GLN A 245 1.66 -9.30 12.61
CA GLN A 245 3.05 -8.91 12.32
C GLN A 245 3.09 -7.70 11.39
N PHE A 246 3.82 -6.68 11.82
CA PHE A 246 4.22 -5.55 11.00
C PHE A 246 5.73 -5.35 11.21
N GLU A 247 6.53 -6.08 10.44
CA GLU A 247 7.96 -6.23 10.70
C GLU A 247 8.80 -5.85 9.49
N ASN A 248 9.87 -5.08 9.72
CA ASN A 248 10.86 -4.72 8.69
C ASN A 248 10.23 -4.11 7.42
N ASN A 249 9.12 -3.39 7.56
CA ASN A 249 8.52 -2.65 6.45
C ASN A 249 9.21 -1.28 6.33
N THR A 250 9.44 -0.85 5.09
CA THR A 250 10.08 0.43 4.78
C THR A 250 9.07 1.36 4.13
N ALA A 251 8.95 2.60 4.63
CA ALA A 251 8.13 3.64 4.01
C ALA A 251 8.92 4.93 3.84
N HIS A 252 8.97 5.48 2.63
CA HIS A 252 9.67 6.74 2.38
C HIS A 252 9.10 7.50 1.18
N SER A 253 9.48 8.77 1.05
CA SER A 253 9.08 9.62 -0.08
C SER A 253 7.56 9.76 -0.27
N ASN A 254 6.77 9.45 0.76
CA ASN A 254 5.32 9.60 0.75
C ASN A 254 4.94 11.07 0.97
N GLY A 255 3.84 11.50 0.36
CA GLY A 255 3.42 12.90 0.34
C GLY A 255 2.99 13.45 1.70
N ASP A 256 2.64 12.57 2.62
CA ASP A 256 2.28 12.90 3.99
C ASP A 256 3.11 12.05 4.98
N THR A 257 2.62 10.85 5.33
CA THR A 257 3.19 10.04 6.42
C THR A 257 3.62 8.65 5.94
N GLY A 258 4.69 8.10 6.54
CA GLY A 258 5.15 6.73 6.24
C GLY A 258 4.17 5.66 6.72
N VAL A 259 3.77 5.73 7.99
CA VAL A 259 2.76 4.87 8.61
C VAL A 259 1.72 5.75 9.29
N TRP A 260 0.47 5.65 8.86
CA TRP A 260 -0.67 6.36 9.45
C TRP A 260 -1.63 5.37 10.12
N ILE A 261 -2.15 5.71 11.30
CA ILE A 261 -3.06 4.88 12.08
C ILE A 261 -4.20 5.80 12.53
N ASP A 262 -5.42 5.59 12.04
CA ASP A 262 -6.51 6.58 12.22
C ASP A 262 -6.90 6.77 13.67
N VAL A 263 -6.98 5.69 14.48
CA VAL A 263 -7.22 5.82 15.92
C VAL A 263 -6.48 4.75 16.70
N VAL A 264 -5.67 5.20 17.65
CA VAL A 264 -5.15 4.40 18.76
C VAL A 264 -6.14 4.54 19.91
N ASP A 265 -6.93 3.50 20.21
CA ASP A 265 -7.63 3.47 21.49
C ASP A 265 -6.65 3.00 22.56
N SER A 266 -6.02 3.96 23.24
CA SER A 266 -5.10 3.68 24.34
C SER A 266 -5.82 3.24 25.64
N ARG A 267 -7.07 2.75 25.57
CA ARG A 267 -7.93 2.58 26.75
C ARG A 267 -8.47 1.15 26.94
N GLN A 268 -7.59 0.17 27.00
CA GLN A 268 -7.81 -0.93 27.92
C GLN A 268 -6.75 -0.90 29.01
N ASP A 269 -7.13 -0.25 30.11
CA ASP A 269 -6.41 -0.15 31.38
C ASP A 269 -5.06 0.57 31.35
N CYS A 270 -4.92 1.61 32.16
CA CYS A 270 -3.65 2.31 32.43
C CYS A 270 -2.58 1.43 33.14
N LEU A 271 -2.72 0.10 33.07
CA LEU A 271 -1.83 -0.93 33.60
C LEU A 271 -1.71 -2.15 32.66
N ALA A 272 -2.30 -2.14 31.46
CA ALA A 272 -2.11 -3.22 30.51
C ALA A 272 -0.68 -3.19 29.95
N PRO A 273 0.08 -4.30 30.01
CA PRO A 273 1.37 -4.39 29.35
C PRO A 273 1.15 -4.40 27.83
N ASP A 274 1.56 -3.33 27.15
CA ASP A 274 1.83 -3.14 25.71
C ASP A 274 1.18 -4.09 24.66
N ASP A 275 -0.07 -4.53 24.88
CA ASP A 275 -0.86 -5.24 23.88
C ASP A 275 -1.74 -4.22 23.15
N TRP A 276 -1.24 -3.78 21.99
CA TRP A 276 -1.87 -2.77 21.15
C TRP A 276 -3.21 -3.27 20.59
N THR A 277 -4.32 -2.88 21.20
CA THR A 277 -5.67 -3.00 20.63
C THR A 277 -6.08 -1.71 19.94
N VAL A 278 -6.45 -1.80 18.66
CA VAL A 278 -6.95 -0.67 17.87
C VAL A 278 -8.48 -0.73 17.90
N SER A 279 -9.14 0.30 18.44
CA SER A 279 -10.61 0.42 18.49
C SER A 279 -11.03 1.78 17.91
N VAL A 280 -12.05 1.80 17.05
CA VAL A 280 -12.60 3.05 16.51
C VAL A 280 -14.07 2.98 16.14
N PRO A 281 -14.87 4.05 16.38
CA PRO A 281 -16.23 4.18 15.88
C PRO A 281 -16.34 5.18 14.71
N PHE A 282 -16.87 4.78 13.54
CA PHE A 282 -18.21 5.12 12.99
C PHE A 282 -18.36 4.70 11.51
N ARG A 283 -19.62 4.47 11.10
CA ARG A 283 -20.11 3.92 9.82
C ARG A 283 -20.44 4.98 8.78
N ASP A 284 -20.25 4.64 7.51
CA ASP A 284 -20.89 5.32 6.36
C ASP A 284 -22.32 4.77 6.13
N SER A 285 -23.33 5.63 6.21
CA SER A 285 -24.53 5.65 5.34
C SER A 285 -25.54 6.71 5.83
N ASP A 286 -25.74 7.72 4.99
CA ASP A 286 -26.94 8.53 4.78
C ASP A 286 -27.79 8.97 6.01
N ALA A 287 -27.36 9.99 6.76
CA ALA A 287 -28.26 10.99 7.37
C ALA A 287 -27.50 12.16 8.04
N ILE A 288 -28.13 13.33 7.99
CA ILE A 288 -27.66 14.65 8.38
C ILE A 288 -27.10 14.71 9.82
N SER A 289 -25.91 15.30 9.93
CA SER A 289 -25.09 15.57 11.12
C SER A 289 -25.80 16.26 12.29
N ARG A 290 -25.48 15.83 13.53
CA ARG A 290 -25.34 16.72 14.70
C ARG A 290 -24.10 16.32 15.53
N PRO A 291 -23.35 17.28 16.13
CA PRO A 291 -22.11 16.99 16.86
C PRO A 291 -22.39 16.31 18.21
N VAL A 292 -21.58 15.32 18.61
CA VAL A 292 -21.74 14.59 19.89
C VAL A 292 -20.90 15.15 21.03
N HIS A 293 -19.91 16.02 20.79
CA HIS A 293 -19.16 16.65 21.88
C HIS A 293 -18.89 18.13 21.63
N THR A 294 -19.37 18.97 22.54
CA THR A 294 -19.11 20.43 22.59
C THR A 294 -18.06 20.80 23.66
N GLY A 295 -17.34 19.82 24.22
CA GLY A 295 -16.27 20.04 25.19
C GLY A 295 -15.17 18.99 25.08
N ALA A 296 -13.92 19.40 25.34
CA ALA A 296 -12.77 18.51 25.40
C ALA A 296 -12.76 17.69 26.71
N PRO A 297 -12.29 16.43 26.72
CA PRO A 297 -12.04 15.69 27.96
C PRO A 297 -10.80 16.24 28.68
N GLU A 298 -10.90 16.57 29.97
CA GLU A 298 -9.75 17.01 30.77
C GLU A 298 -8.99 15.82 31.36
N CYS A 299 -7.69 15.71 31.02
CA CYS A 299 -6.74 14.78 31.61
C CYS A 299 -5.89 15.52 32.66
N GLY A 300 -6.23 15.38 33.94
CA GLY A 300 -5.53 16.03 35.06
C GLY A 300 -4.25 15.33 35.51
N GLY A 301 -3.40 14.85 34.61
CA GLY A 301 -2.12 14.18 34.95
C GLY A 301 -0.95 14.78 34.20
N GLN A 302 0.12 15.15 34.93
CA GLN A 302 1.33 15.76 34.34
C GLN A 302 1.99 14.82 33.31
N PRO A 303 2.56 15.40 32.23
CA PRO A 303 3.10 14.65 31.10
C PRO A 303 4.34 13.85 31.51
N ARG A 304 4.48 12.63 30.97
CA ARG A 304 5.77 11.93 30.95
C ARG A 304 6.44 12.24 29.61
N VAL A 305 7.70 12.69 29.71
CA VAL A 305 8.60 13.11 28.63
C VAL A 305 8.82 11.99 27.63
#